data_AF-A0A0Q7S9R9-F1
#
_entry.id   AF-A0A0Q7S9R9-F1
#
_cell.length_a   1.000
_cell.length_b   1.000
_cell.length_c   1.000
_cell.angle_alpha   90.00
_cell.angle_beta   90.00
_cell.angle_gamma   90.00
#
_symmetry.space_group_name_H-M   'P 1'
#
loop_
_entity.id
_entity.type
_entity.pdbx_description
1 polymer ?
#
loop_
_entity_poly.entity_id
_entity_poly.type
_entity_poly.pdbx_seq_one_letter_code
_entity_poly.pdbx_strand_id
1 'polypeptide(L)'
;MKNKRWTTMLCALGATLLAATAQAQQAAQTAEGAQRFLSTLVKKGNGYAWFVDAQGRTNYVRGKATTTTTRVGVLLGNDEEKSERLVDKQLTAFSLTQIDTEGADGKPDACMTRIAKWGVREPLTENKTWQTTDEGILIDTPIVHVENSIYELPQELASPHWIDWRNVKLSRSANGGQMTASFKEKNYTAHLSFTGESELVDRIEYAMKFLKLSCDDTTATGF
;
A
#
# COMPACT_ATOMS: atom_id res chain seq x y z
N MET A 1 40.62 -62.55 -60.53
CA MET A 1 41.50 -62.00 -59.47
C MET A 1 40.76 -60.83 -58.83
N LYS A 2 40.04 -61.07 -57.73
CA LYS A 2 40.38 -60.70 -56.34
C LYS A 2 40.59 -59.20 -56.10
N ASN A 3 39.82 -58.69 -55.14
CA ASN A 3 39.97 -57.48 -54.31
C ASN A 3 39.12 -56.29 -54.79
N LYS A 4 38.43 -55.50 -53.96
CA LYS A 4 38.17 -55.51 -52.51
C LYS A 4 37.03 -54.49 -52.29
N ARG A 5 36.02 -54.85 -51.49
CA ARG A 5 34.98 -53.96 -50.97
C ARG A 5 35.59 -52.76 -50.23
N TRP A 6 35.09 -51.54 -50.43
CA TRP A 6 34.99 -50.52 -49.37
C TRP A 6 33.67 -49.76 -49.52
N THR A 7 32.76 -50.10 -48.61
CA THR A 7 31.47 -49.47 -48.38
C THR A 7 31.71 -48.25 -47.51
N THR A 8 31.64 -47.04 -48.06
CA THR A 8 31.69 -45.82 -47.24
C THR A 8 30.27 -45.43 -46.86
N MET A 9 29.81 -46.05 -45.78
CA MET A 9 28.58 -45.72 -45.07
C MET A 9 28.85 -44.46 -44.24
N LEU A 10 28.49 -43.27 -44.76
CA LEU A 10 28.49 -42.05 -43.96
C LEU A 10 27.32 -42.13 -42.97
N CYS A 11 27.62 -42.40 -41.71
CA CYS A 11 26.67 -42.26 -40.61
C CYS A 11 26.27 -40.78 -40.48
N ALA A 12 25.04 -40.48 -40.86
CA ALA A 12 24.31 -39.32 -40.37
C ALA A 12 23.95 -39.59 -38.89
N LEU A 13 24.82 -39.17 -37.98
CA LEU A 13 24.59 -39.24 -36.53
C LEU A 13 25.32 -38.06 -35.88
N GLY A 14 24.58 -37.00 -35.60
CA GLY A 14 25.12 -35.80 -34.97
C GLY A 14 24.13 -34.65 -34.90
N ALA A 15 22.88 -34.92 -34.54
CA ALA A 15 21.87 -33.88 -34.31
C ALA A 15 20.88 -34.30 -33.21
N THR A 16 21.41 -34.69 -32.06
CA THR A 16 20.63 -34.83 -30.81
C THR A 16 21.57 -34.48 -29.67
N LEU A 17 21.07 -33.73 -28.66
CA LEU A 17 21.71 -33.40 -27.37
C LEU A 17 22.18 -31.95 -27.12
N LEU A 18 21.53 -30.92 -27.65
CA LEU A 18 21.64 -29.55 -27.10
C LEU A 18 20.29 -28.82 -27.02
N ALA A 19 19.23 -29.50 -26.57
CA ALA A 19 17.92 -28.88 -26.33
C ALA A 19 17.34 -29.22 -24.94
N ALA A 20 18.18 -29.53 -23.95
CA ALA A 20 17.71 -29.97 -22.62
C ALA A 20 18.22 -29.13 -21.44
N THR A 21 18.72 -27.91 -21.66
CA THR A 21 19.12 -26.99 -20.58
C THR A 21 18.43 -25.62 -20.61
N ALA A 22 17.50 -25.38 -21.54
CA ALA A 22 16.80 -24.09 -21.65
C ALA A 22 15.51 -23.99 -20.79
N GLN A 23 15.10 -25.03 -20.07
CA GLN A 23 13.87 -25.02 -19.26
C GLN A 23 14.10 -24.80 -17.75
N ALA A 24 15.34 -24.62 -17.30
CA ALA A 24 15.63 -24.40 -15.88
C ALA A 24 15.56 -22.93 -15.42
N GLN A 25 15.26 -21.97 -16.32
CA GLN A 25 15.23 -20.54 -15.99
C GLN A 25 13.96 -19.81 -16.42
N GLN A 26 12.90 -20.54 -16.76
CA GLN A 26 11.53 -20.05 -16.64
C GLN A 26 10.92 -20.72 -15.41
N ALA A 27 11.34 -20.27 -14.21
CA ALA A 27 10.50 -20.46 -13.04
C ALA A 27 9.12 -19.92 -13.43
N ALA A 28 8.12 -20.80 -13.54
CA ALA A 28 6.78 -20.43 -13.97
C ALA A 28 6.39 -19.15 -13.24
N GLN A 29 6.16 -18.08 -14.01
CA GLN A 29 5.61 -16.86 -13.46
C GLN A 29 4.22 -17.27 -12.98
N THR A 30 4.08 -17.34 -11.67
CA THR A 30 2.88 -17.79 -10.99
C THR A 30 2.30 -16.59 -10.26
N ALA A 31 0.99 -16.57 -10.07
CA ALA A 31 0.34 -15.52 -9.30
C ALA A 31 0.94 -15.49 -7.88
N GLU A 32 1.20 -16.65 -7.28
CA GLU A 32 1.88 -16.78 -6.00
C GLU A 32 3.29 -16.16 -6.00
N GLY A 33 4.05 -16.35 -7.09
CA GLY A 33 5.37 -15.73 -7.25
C GLY A 33 5.30 -14.21 -7.27
N ALA A 34 4.35 -13.65 -8.02
CA ALA A 34 4.12 -12.21 -8.07
C ALA A 34 3.65 -11.65 -6.71
N GLN A 35 2.75 -12.34 -6.02
CA GLN A 35 2.32 -11.98 -4.66
C GLN A 35 3.48 -11.95 -3.67
N ARG A 36 4.34 -12.99 -3.69
CA ARG A 36 5.54 -13.04 -2.82
C ARG A 36 6.51 -11.90 -3.12
N PHE A 37 6.68 -11.55 -4.39
CA PHE A 37 7.49 -10.40 -4.78
C PHE A 37 6.94 -9.10 -4.19
N LEU A 38 5.65 -8.80 -4.38
CA LEU A 38 5.01 -7.61 -3.80
C LEU A 38 5.08 -7.60 -2.27
N SER A 39 4.83 -8.74 -1.61
CA SER A 39 4.95 -8.87 -0.16
C SER A 39 6.37 -8.57 0.34
N THR A 40 7.39 -8.99 -0.41
CA THR A 40 8.79 -8.67 -0.11
C THR A 40 9.07 -7.17 -0.20
N LEU A 41 8.45 -6.46 -1.15
CA LEU A 41 8.58 -5.00 -1.27
C LEU A 41 7.91 -4.27 -0.11
N VAL A 42 6.74 -4.74 0.33
CA VAL A 42 6.09 -4.20 1.54
C VAL A 42 7.01 -4.34 2.75
N LYS A 43 7.61 -5.52 2.96
CA LYS A 43 8.57 -5.75 4.06
C LYS A 43 9.81 -4.84 3.99
N LYS A 44 10.18 -4.37 2.79
CA LYS A 44 11.27 -3.41 2.57
C LYS A 44 10.85 -1.94 2.73
N GLY A 45 9.57 -1.67 3.05
CA GLY A 45 9.06 -0.31 3.22
C GLY A 45 8.68 0.40 1.92
N ASN A 46 8.57 -0.33 0.80
CA ASN A 46 8.24 0.25 -0.50
C ASN A 46 6.74 0.23 -0.81
N GLY A 47 5.90 -0.22 0.12
CA GLY A 47 4.45 -0.35 -0.06
C GLY A 47 3.67 0.68 0.75
N TYR A 48 2.72 1.34 0.10
CA TYR A 48 1.83 2.32 0.73
C TYR A 48 0.39 2.06 0.32
N ALA A 49 -0.55 2.46 1.17
CA ALA A 49 -1.96 2.43 0.85
C ALA A 49 -2.70 3.68 1.31
N TRP A 50 -3.75 4.04 0.59
CA TRP A 50 -4.69 5.08 0.96
C TRP A 50 -6.08 4.77 0.44
N PHE A 51 -7.06 5.47 0.98
CA PHE A 51 -8.48 5.29 0.72
C PHE A 51 -9.04 6.61 0.25
N VAL A 52 -9.95 6.54 -0.72
CA VAL A 52 -10.71 7.69 -1.20
C VAL A 52 -12.17 7.40 -0.94
N ASP A 53 -12.82 8.20 -0.11
CA ASP A 53 -14.24 8.01 0.21
C ASP A 53 -15.16 8.35 -0.98
N ALA A 54 -16.46 8.12 -0.82
CA ALA A 54 -17.46 8.41 -1.85
C ALA A 54 -17.52 9.90 -2.27
N GLN A 55 -17.02 10.81 -1.42
CA GLN A 55 -16.93 12.24 -1.68
C GLN A 55 -15.59 12.64 -2.34
N GLY A 56 -14.69 11.69 -2.59
CA GLY A 56 -13.39 11.94 -3.21
C GLY A 56 -12.31 12.42 -2.25
N ARG A 57 -12.52 12.30 -0.93
CA ARG A 57 -11.55 12.73 0.08
C ARG A 57 -10.60 11.58 0.44
N THR A 58 -9.30 11.87 0.44
CA THR A 58 -8.26 10.87 0.71
C THR A 58 -8.00 10.70 2.20
N ASN A 59 -8.05 9.49 2.75
CA ASN A 59 -7.75 9.16 4.15
C ASN A 59 -8.35 10.15 5.15
N TYR A 60 -9.60 10.52 4.92
CA TYR A 60 -10.29 11.50 5.74
C TYR A 60 -10.76 10.85 7.04
N VAL A 61 -10.40 11.45 8.17
CA VAL A 61 -10.71 10.97 9.51
C VAL A 61 -11.42 12.04 10.32
N ARG A 62 -12.25 11.59 11.25
CA ARG A 62 -12.92 12.47 12.21
C ARG A 62 -12.39 12.16 13.61
N GLY A 63 -12.24 13.20 14.40
CA GLY A 63 -11.69 13.11 15.74
C GLY A 63 -12.35 14.08 16.70
N LYS A 64 -11.93 13.97 17.95
CA LYS A 64 -12.32 14.87 19.03
C LYS A 64 -11.09 15.62 19.51
N ALA A 65 -11.15 16.94 19.49
CA ALA A 65 -10.12 17.81 20.04
C ALA A 65 -10.56 18.34 21.39
N THR A 66 -9.66 18.26 22.37
CA THR A 66 -9.82 18.85 23.70
C THR A 66 -8.79 19.96 23.85
N THR A 67 -9.25 21.19 24.03
CA THR A 67 -8.39 22.36 24.23
C THR A 67 -8.44 22.79 25.68
N THR A 68 -7.28 22.81 26.34
CA THR A 68 -7.07 23.38 27.66
C THR A 68 -6.42 24.74 27.50
N THR A 69 -7.10 25.79 27.97
CA THR A 69 -6.59 27.16 27.98
C THR A 69 -6.19 27.50 29.41
N THR A 70 -4.94 27.88 29.62
CA THR A 70 -4.40 28.28 30.92
C THR A 70 -4.03 29.76 30.86
N ARG A 71 -4.72 30.59 31.65
CA ARG A 71 -4.31 31.99 31.83
C ARG A 71 -3.18 32.04 32.85
N VAL A 72 -2.00 32.53 32.43
CA VAL A 72 -0.83 32.61 33.31
C VAL A 72 -0.79 34.00 33.95
N GLY A 73 -1.49 34.16 35.07
CA GLY A 73 -1.49 35.39 35.84
C GLY A 73 -0.30 35.47 36.79
N VAL A 74 0.46 36.57 36.77
CA VAL A 74 1.59 36.81 37.71
C VAL A 74 1.09 37.01 39.16
N LEU A 75 -0.20 37.27 39.38
CA LEU A 75 -0.76 37.65 40.69
C LEU A 75 -2.06 36.94 41.12
N LEU A 76 -2.78 36.23 40.24
CA LEU A 76 -4.17 35.78 40.50
C LEU A 76 -4.41 34.25 40.42
N GLY A 77 -3.36 33.44 40.26
CA GLY A 77 -3.49 31.99 40.06
C GLY A 77 -3.71 31.62 38.60
N ASN A 78 -3.57 30.34 38.28
CA ASN A 78 -3.78 29.81 36.94
C ASN A 78 -5.23 29.35 36.80
N ASP A 79 -6.00 30.01 35.94
CA ASP A 79 -7.33 29.54 35.56
C ASP A 79 -7.22 28.60 34.35
N GLU A 80 -7.79 27.40 34.47
CA GLU A 80 -7.88 26.42 33.40
C GLU A 80 -9.31 26.31 32.87
N GLU A 81 -9.46 26.50 31.55
CA GLU A 81 -10.71 26.28 30.84
C GLU A 81 -10.55 25.12 29.85
N LYS A 82 -11.52 24.20 29.81
CA LYS A 82 -11.53 23.07 28.87
C LYS A 82 -12.69 23.20 27.89
N SER A 83 -12.40 23.04 26.61
CA SER A 83 -13.40 22.96 25.55
C SER A 83 -13.19 21.72 24.68
N GLU A 84 -14.29 21.19 24.15
CA GLU A 84 -14.26 20.04 23.24
C GLU A 84 -14.92 20.41 21.91
N ARG A 85 -14.33 19.95 20.80
CA ARG A 85 -14.91 20.11 19.46
C ARG A 85 -14.59 18.93 18.56
N LEU A 86 -15.44 18.71 17.57
CA LEU A 86 -15.14 17.77 16.48
C LEU A 86 -14.10 18.40 15.55
N VAL A 87 -13.13 17.60 15.16
CA VAL A 87 -12.08 17.97 14.21
C VAL A 87 -12.03 16.98 13.08
N ASP A 88 -11.87 17.51 11.87
CA ASP A 88 -11.67 16.71 10.67
C ASP A 88 -10.22 16.80 10.24
N LYS A 89 -9.67 15.70 9.73
CA LYS A 89 -8.30 15.68 9.23
C LYS A 89 -8.16 14.80 8.00
N GLN A 90 -7.36 15.27 7.05
CA GLN A 90 -6.90 14.46 5.92
C GLN A 90 -5.53 13.86 6.27
N LEU A 91 -5.43 12.53 6.30
CA LEU A 91 -4.15 11.85 6.57
C LEU A 91 -3.37 11.61 5.27
N THR A 92 -2.06 11.42 5.41
CA THR A 92 -1.20 10.98 4.30
C THR A 92 -1.42 9.49 4.01
N ALA A 93 -0.83 8.97 2.93
CA ALA A 93 -0.78 7.54 2.69
C ALA A 93 -0.10 6.80 3.85
N PHE A 94 -0.56 5.58 4.11
CA PHE A 94 -0.06 4.73 5.18
C PHE A 94 0.99 3.78 4.64
N SER A 95 2.13 3.66 5.31
CA SER A 95 3.08 2.59 4.99
C SER A 95 2.46 1.24 5.34
N LEU A 96 2.72 0.26 4.49
CA LEU A 96 2.31 -1.12 4.74
C LEU A 96 3.48 -1.87 5.39
N THR A 97 3.15 -2.72 6.36
CA THR A 97 4.16 -3.60 6.99
C THR A 97 3.98 -5.05 6.59
N GLN A 98 2.76 -5.45 6.21
CA GLN A 98 2.46 -6.80 5.79
C GLN A 98 1.30 -6.85 4.80
N ILE A 99 1.54 -7.59 3.70
CA ILE A 99 0.50 -8.11 2.82
C ILE A 99 0.70 -9.61 2.63
N ASP A 100 -0.39 -10.34 2.42
CA ASP A 100 -0.40 -11.78 2.18
C ASP A 100 -1.50 -12.18 1.19
N THR A 101 -1.61 -13.48 0.92
CA THR A 101 -2.54 -14.06 -0.06
C THR A 101 -3.75 -14.71 0.61
N GLU A 102 -4.08 -14.36 1.85
CA GLU A 102 -5.22 -14.96 2.52
C GLU A 102 -6.51 -14.32 1.99
N GLY A 103 -7.42 -15.13 1.46
CA GLY A 103 -8.74 -14.71 1.02
C GLY A 103 -9.65 -14.33 2.19
N ALA A 104 -10.83 -13.80 1.86
CA ALA A 104 -11.81 -13.39 2.86
C ALA A 104 -12.39 -14.56 3.68
N ASP A 105 -12.29 -15.79 3.16
CA ASP A 105 -12.68 -17.04 3.82
C ASP A 105 -11.55 -17.65 4.69
N GLY A 106 -10.41 -16.97 4.79
CA GLY A 106 -9.24 -17.44 5.53
C GLY A 106 -8.38 -18.45 4.79
N LYS A 107 -8.71 -18.79 3.54
CA LYS A 107 -7.89 -19.72 2.73
C LYS A 107 -6.97 -18.95 1.79
N PRO A 108 -5.78 -19.48 1.45
CA PRO A 108 -4.93 -18.85 0.45
C PRO A 108 -5.64 -18.74 -0.90
N ASP A 109 -5.67 -17.54 -1.46
CA ASP A 109 -6.13 -17.22 -2.82
C ASP A 109 -5.08 -16.34 -3.51
N ALA A 110 -4.46 -16.85 -4.57
CA ALA A 110 -3.42 -16.14 -5.30
C ALA A 110 -3.93 -14.86 -6.00
N CYS A 111 -5.24 -14.77 -6.22
CA CYS A 111 -5.92 -13.65 -6.85
C CYS A 111 -6.43 -12.61 -5.86
N MET A 112 -6.18 -12.81 -4.57
CA MET A 112 -6.49 -11.87 -3.50
C MET A 112 -5.21 -11.44 -2.80
N THR A 113 -5.01 -10.14 -2.62
CA THR A 113 -4.00 -9.62 -1.68
C THR A 113 -4.71 -9.06 -0.46
N ARG A 114 -4.45 -9.63 0.71
CA ARG A 114 -4.89 -9.04 1.96
C ARG A 114 -3.87 -8.03 2.47
N ILE A 115 -4.34 -6.85 2.83
CA ILE A 115 -3.57 -5.88 3.62
C ILE A 115 -3.76 -6.23 5.09
N ALA A 116 -2.78 -6.92 5.65
CA ALA A 116 -2.88 -7.50 7.00
C ALA A 116 -2.47 -6.51 8.10
N LYS A 117 -1.49 -5.65 7.84
CA LYS A 117 -0.97 -4.73 8.86
C LYS A 117 -0.53 -3.38 8.30
N TRP A 118 -1.10 -2.34 8.89
CA TRP A 118 -0.80 -0.94 8.62
C TRP A 118 0.34 -0.43 9.51
N GLY A 119 1.14 0.48 8.98
CA GLY A 119 2.14 1.24 9.73
C GLY A 119 1.55 2.45 10.46
N VAL A 120 0.25 2.48 10.73
CA VAL A 120 -0.38 3.56 11.48
C VAL A 120 0.02 3.44 12.95
N ARG A 121 0.51 4.54 13.54
CA ARG A 121 0.72 4.63 14.98
C ARG A 121 -0.62 5.00 15.62
N GLU A 122 -1.25 4.04 16.27
CA GLU A 122 -2.42 4.30 17.12
C GLU A 122 -1.98 4.61 18.57
N PRO A 123 -2.68 5.51 19.27
CA PRO A 123 -3.68 6.44 18.76
C PRO A 123 -3.04 7.56 17.90
N LEU A 124 -3.77 8.07 16.92
CA LEU A 124 -3.38 9.29 16.21
C LEU A 124 -3.66 10.48 17.13
N THR A 125 -2.62 10.97 17.80
CA THR A 125 -2.71 12.08 18.76
C THR A 125 -1.93 13.31 18.30
N GLU A 126 -2.70 14.38 18.13
CA GLU A 126 -2.36 15.76 17.79
C GLU A 126 -2.10 16.68 18.98
N ASN A 127 -0.86 17.00 19.33
CA ASN A 127 -0.63 18.01 20.37
C ASN A 127 -0.20 19.34 19.74
N LYS A 128 -0.97 20.40 19.98
CA LYS A 128 -0.66 21.76 19.55
C LYS A 128 -0.59 22.68 20.75
N THR A 129 0.47 23.48 20.82
CA THR A 129 0.61 24.53 21.83
C THR A 129 0.79 25.86 21.14
N TRP A 130 0.03 26.86 21.57
CA TRP A 130 0.20 28.25 21.12
C TRP A 130 -0.05 29.20 22.28
N GLN A 131 0.42 30.43 22.13
CA GLN A 131 0.25 31.49 23.11
C GLN A 131 -0.50 32.65 22.47
N THR A 132 -1.44 33.21 23.21
CA THR A 132 -2.03 34.52 22.90
C THR A 132 -1.76 35.47 24.06
N THR A 133 -1.97 36.75 23.86
CA THR A 133 -1.80 37.76 24.91
C THR A 133 -3.14 38.46 25.11
N ASP A 134 -3.57 38.60 26.36
CA ASP A 134 -4.67 39.48 26.74
C ASP A 134 -4.06 40.85 27.04
N GLU A 135 -4.36 41.85 26.21
CA GLU A 135 -3.83 43.21 26.35
C GLU A 135 -4.50 43.89 27.55
N GLY A 136 -3.72 44.15 28.60
CA GLY A 136 -4.20 44.76 29.83
C GLY A 136 -3.93 46.27 29.87
N ILE A 137 -4.69 47.00 30.69
CA ILE A 137 -4.48 48.46 30.87
C ILE A 137 -3.10 48.76 31.49
N LEU A 138 -2.52 47.82 32.25
CA LEU A 138 -1.24 48.00 32.95
C LEU A 138 -0.22 46.86 32.71
N ILE A 139 -0.68 45.62 32.50
CA ILE A 139 0.18 44.45 32.31
C ILE A 139 -0.51 43.52 31.31
N ASP A 140 0.22 43.13 30.26
CA ASP A 140 -0.19 42.11 29.31
C ASP A 140 -0.12 40.72 29.96
N THR A 141 -1.18 39.93 29.82
CA THR A 141 -1.26 38.60 30.42
C THR A 141 -1.12 37.52 29.34
N PRO A 142 -0.08 36.68 29.36
CA PRO A 142 0.04 35.58 28.43
C PRO A 142 -0.99 34.49 28.74
N ILE A 143 -1.64 33.99 27.70
CA ILE A 143 -2.56 32.87 27.72
C ILE A 143 -1.91 31.73 26.95
N VAL A 144 -1.76 30.58 27.60
CA VAL A 144 -1.24 29.36 26.97
C VAL A 144 -2.42 28.48 26.60
N HIS A 145 -2.42 27.99 25.37
CA HIS A 145 -3.40 27.02 24.89
C HIS A 145 -2.71 25.71 24.56
N VAL A 146 -3.28 24.60 25.04
CA VAL A 146 -2.86 23.24 24.75
C VAL A 146 -4.04 22.49 24.16
N GLU A 147 -4.00 22.19 22.87
CA GLU A 147 -4.99 21.36 22.18
C GLU A 147 -4.44 19.96 22.01
N ASN A 148 -5.18 18.97 22.52
CA ASN A 148 -4.94 17.55 22.33
C ASN A 148 -6.06 17.00 21.45
N SER A 149 -5.73 16.62 20.21
CA SER A 149 -6.65 16.04 19.24
C SER A 149 -6.46 14.53 19.18
N ILE A 150 -7.54 13.78 19.37
CA ILE A 150 -7.55 12.32 19.21
C ILE A 150 -8.40 12.00 17.99
N TYR A 151 -7.80 11.36 17.01
CA TYR A 151 -8.50 10.95 15.78
C TYR A 151 -8.91 9.48 15.85
N GLU A 152 -10.16 9.21 15.51
CA GLU A 152 -10.64 7.85 15.32
C GLU A 152 -10.28 7.42 13.89
N LEU A 153 -9.65 6.26 13.77
CA LEU A 153 -9.43 5.70 12.45
C LEU A 153 -10.77 5.29 11.83
N PRO A 154 -11.01 5.64 10.55
CA PRO A 154 -12.12 5.12 9.79
C PRO A 154 -12.19 3.60 9.94
N GLN A 155 -13.40 3.06 10.02
CA GLN A 155 -13.62 1.62 10.16
C GLN A 155 -12.93 0.84 9.04
N GLU A 156 -12.79 1.46 7.87
CA GLU A 156 -11.99 0.97 6.77
C GLU A 156 -10.58 0.63 7.26
N LEU A 157 -9.84 1.55 7.86
CA LEU A 157 -8.48 1.28 8.34
C LEU A 157 -8.40 0.29 9.52
N ALA A 158 -9.51 0.07 10.21
CA ALA A 158 -9.59 -0.82 11.36
C ALA A 158 -9.71 -2.31 11.00
N SER A 159 -10.02 -2.66 9.74
CA SER A 159 -10.15 -4.05 9.29
C SER A 159 -9.13 -4.43 8.21
N PRO A 160 -8.77 -5.72 8.08
CA PRO A 160 -8.05 -6.20 6.91
C PRO A 160 -8.85 -5.88 5.64
N HIS A 161 -8.14 -5.48 4.58
CA HIS A 161 -8.74 -5.27 3.26
C HIS A 161 -8.22 -6.28 2.28
N TRP A 162 -9.07 -6.70 1.35
CA TRP A 162 -8.70 -7.58 0.26
C TRP A 162 -8.73 -6.84 -1.06
N ILE A 163 -7.66 -6.99 -1.83
CA ILE A 163 -7.56 -6.50 -3.19
C ILE A 163 -7.76 -7.68 -4.11
N ASP A 164 -8.89 -7.69 -4.79
CA ASP A 164 -9.20 -8.65 -5.84
C ASP A 164 -8.55 -8.20 -7.16
N TRP A 165 -7.49 -8.91 -7.57
CA TRP A 165 -6.72 -8.59 -8.78
C TRP A 165 -7.52 -8.69 -10.08
N ARG A 166 -8.68 -9.36 -10.07
CA ARG A 166 -9.61 -9.39 -11.21
C ARG A 166 -10.16 -7.99 -11.51
N ASN A 167 -10.43 -7.24 -10.44
CA ASN A 167 -11.19 -5.99 -10.47
C ASN A 167 -10.35 -4.73 -10.24
N VAL A 168 -9.02 -4.84 -10.28
CA VAL A 168 -8.14 -3.66 -10.09
C VAL A 168 -7.99 -2.81 -11.33
N LYS A 169 -7.86 -1.50 -11.13
CA LYS A 169 -7.35 -0.54 -12.12
C LYS A 169 -5.90 -0.23 -11.82
N LEU A 170 -5.05 -0.42 -12.81
CA LEU A 170 -3.61 -0.17 -12.69
C LEU A 170 -3.25 1.19 -13.26
N SER A 171 -2.43 1.96 -12.56
CA SER A 171 -1.91 3.25 -13.03
C SER A 171 -0.45 3.43 -12.62
N ARG A 172 0.32 4.06 -13.50
CA ARG A 172 1.70 4.48 -13.25
C ARG A 172 1.71 5.99 -13.06
N SER A 173 2.50 6.49 -12.10
CA SER A 173 2.67 7.93 -11.91
C SER A 173 3.37 8.58 -13.12
N ALA A 174 3.11 9.87 -13.35
CA ALA A 174 3.68 10.59 -14.49
C ALA A 174 5.22 10.67 -14.46
N ASN A 175 5.81 10.67 -13.26
CA ASN A 175 7.27 10.64 -13.08
C ASN A 175 7.87 9.21 -13.14
N GLY A 176 7.03 8.18 -13.37
CA GLY A 176 7.45 6.79 -13.48
C GLY A 176 7.94 6.12 -12.19
N GLY A 177 7.99 6.84 -11.06
CA GLY A 177 8.53 6.38 -9.77
C GLY A 177 7.54 5.60 -8.88
N GLN A 178 6.30 5.43 -9.32
CA GLN A 178 5.25 4.74 -8.56
C GLN A 178 4.32 3.96 -9.47
N MET A 179 3.93 2.77 -9.01
CA MET A 179 2.86 1.96 -9.60
C MET A 179 1.74 1.77 -8.58
N THR A 180 0.49 1.94 -9.00
CA THR A 180 -0.69 1.89 -8.14
C THR A 180 -1.73 0.92 -8.70
N ALA A 181 -2.25 0.05 -7.84
CA ALA A 181 -3.51 -0.66 -8.05
C ALA A 181 -4.61 0.03 -7.26
N SER A 182 -5.69 0.36 -7.95
CA SER A 182 -6.89 0.96 -7.38
C SER A 182 -8.02 -0.06 -7.44
N PHE A 183 -8.70 -0.26 -6.32
CA PHE A 183 -9.79 -1.21 -6.18
C PHE A 183 -11.00 -0.49 -5.59
N LYS A 184 -12.15 -0.65 -6.24
CA LYS A 184 -13.38 0.02 -5.82
C LYS A 184 -14.16 -0.92 -4.90
N GLU A 185 -14.38 -0.45 -3.68
CA GLU A 185 -15.26 -1.06 -2.71
C GLU A 185 -16.64 -0.39 -2.70
N LYS A 186 -17.55 -0.90 -1.87
CA LYS A 186 -18.93 -0.40 -1.80
C LYS A 186 -19.01 1.13 -1.55
N ASN A 187 -18.21 1.63 -0.61
CA ASN A 187 -18.30 3.02 -0.13
C ASN A 187 -17.02 3.85 -0.32
N TYR A 188 -15.94 3.24 -0.83
CA TYR A 188 -14.64 3.89 -0.99
C TYR A 188 -13.84 3.22 -2.13
N THR A 189 -12.74 3.83 -2.51
CA THR A 189 -11.71 3.25 -3.37
C THR A 189 -10.43 3.07 -2.58
N ALA A 190 -9.93 1.85 -2.48
CA ALA A 190 -8.63 1.57 -1.89
C ALA A 190 -7.55 1.67 -2.98
N HIS A 191 -6.39 2.18 -2.61
CA HIS A 191 -5.22 2.26 -3.46
C HIS A 191 -4.06 1.56 -2.76
N LEU A 192 -3.43 0.63 -3.47
CA LEU A 192 -2.17 0.01 -3.10
C LEU A 192 -1.11 0.51 -4.06
N SER A 193 -0.09 1.17 -3.55
CA SER A 193 1.01 1.67 -4.35
C SER A 193 2.34 1.13 -3.91
N PHE A 194 3.24 1.03 -4.86
CA PHE A 194 4.64 0.74 -4.63
C PHE A 194 5.51 1.80 -5.28
N THR A 195 6.54 2.23 -4.57
CA THR A 195 7.50 3.25 -5.04
C THR A 195 8.89 2.65 -5.17
N GLY A 196 9.70 3.21 -6.07
CA GLY A 196 11.09 2.79 -6.23
C GLY A 196 11.81 3.48 -7.39
N GLU A 197 13.03 3.03 -7.65
CA GLU A 197 13.77 3.40 -8.87
C GLU A 197 13.07 2.84 -10.12
N SER A 198 13.34 3.42 -11.29
CA SER A 198 12.63 3.09 -12.55
C SER A 198 12.61 1.58 -12.84
N GLU A 199 13.76 0.90 -12.71
CA GLU A 199 13.86 -0.54 -12.97
C GLU A 199 13.00 -1.35 -11.98
N LEU A 200 12.97 -0.94 -10.70
CA LEU A 200 12.13 -1.61 -9.70
C LEU A 200 10.65 -1.41 -10.02
N VAL A 201 10.25 -0.20 -10.44
CA VAL A 201 8.87 0.11 -10.82
C VAL A 201 8.44 -0.68 -12.05
N ASP A 202 9.33 -0.90 -13.03
CA ASP A 202 9.03 -1.75 -14.18
C ASP A 202 8.73 -3.20 -13.76
N ARG A 203 9.49 -3.74 -12.80
CA ARG A 203 9.26 -5.07 -12.25
C ARG A 203 7.97 -5.15 -11.43
N ILE A 204 7.63 -4.09 -10.70
CA ILE A 204 6.35 -3.96 -10.00
C ILE A 204 5.20 -3.94 -10.99
N GLU A 205 5.26 -3.07 -12.01
CA GLU A 205 4.24 -2.96 -13.04
C GLU A 205 4.01 -4.31 -13.73
N TYR A 206 5.09 -4.99 -14.07
CA TYR A 206 5.05 -6.34 -14.61
C TYR A 206 4.31 -7.31 -13.69
N ALA A 207 4.69 -7.38 -12.41
CA ALA A 207 4.06 -8.26 -11.43
C ALA A 207 2.55 -7.96 -11.25
N MET A 208 2.18 -6.69 -11.16
CA MET A 208 0.78 -6.27 -10.99
C MET A 208 -0.07 -6.58 -12.24
N LYS A 209 0.46 -6.34 -13.44
CA LYS A 209 -0.20 -6.70 -14.70
C LYS A 209 -0.34 -8.21 -14.83
N PHE A 210 0.72 -8.96 -14.48
CA PHE A 210 0.71 -10.42 -14.50
C PHE A 210 -0.37 -10.99 -13.57
N LEU A 211 -0.47 -10.47 -12.33
CA LEU A 211 -1.54 -10.84 -11.39
C LEU A 211 -2.92 -10.57 -11.96
N LYS A 212 -3.14 -9.36 -12.49
CA LYS A 212 -4.42 -9.00 -13.10
C LYS A 212 -4.80 -9.96 -14.22
N LEU A 213 -3.88 -10.26 -15.13
CA LEU A 213 -4.13 -11.17 -16.26
C LEU A 213 -4.34 -12.62 -15.82
N SER A 214 -3.53 -13.11 -14.87
CA SER A 214 -3.61 -14.49 -14.37
C SER A 214 -4.90 -14.79 -13.63
N CYS A 215 -5.53 -13.75 -13.07
CA CYS A 215 -6.76 -13.87 -12.31
C CYS A 215 -8.01 -13.54 -13.13
N ASP A 216 -7.86 -12.94 -14.30
CA ASP A 216 -8.97 -12.60 -15.17
C ASP A 216 -9.59 -13.86 -15.79
N ASP A 217 -10.71 -14.29 -15.23
CA ASP A 217 -11.45 -15.49 -15.66
C ASP A 217 -11.90 -15.41 -17.14
N THR A 218 -11.95 -14.21 -17.74
CA THR A 218 -12.31 -14.03 -19.16
C THR A 218 -11.21 -14.44 -20.13
N THR A 219 -9.95 -14.53 -19.65
CA THR A 219 -8.84 -15.03 -20.47
C THR A 219 -8.85 -16.56 -20.60
N ALA A 220 -9.46 -17.27 -19.63
CA ALA A 220 -9.60 -18.72 -19.66
C ALA A 220 -10.68 -19.19 -20.66
N THR A 221 -11.63 -18.34 -21.02
CA THR A 221 -12.72 -18.71 -21.92
C THR A 221 -12.37 -18.70 -23.40
N GLY A 222 -11.13 -18.32 -23.77
CA GLY A 222 -10.59 -18.47 -25.13
C GLY A 222 -11.49 -17.90 -26.22
N PHE A 223 -11.32 -16.62 -26.55
CA PHE A 223 -11.78 -16.11 -27.84
C PHE A 223 -11.08 -16.85 -29.00
#